data_AF-A0A2H0V637-F1
#
_entry.id   AF-A0A2H0V637-F1
#
_cell.length_a   1.000
_cell.length_b   1.000
_cell.length_c   1.000
_cell.angle_alpha   90.00
_cell.angle_beta   90.00
_cell.angle_gamma   90.00
#
_symmetry.space_group_name_H-M   'P 1'
#
loop_
_entity.id
_entity.type
_entity.pdbx_description
1 polymer ?
#
loop_
_entity_poly.entity_id
_entity_poly.type
_entity_poly.pdbx_seq_one_letter_code
_entity_poly.pdbx_strand_id
1 'polypeptide(L)'
;MPDNALEVVNQKIQEQLDRIYKLLDENKNANFLQVEYKRYVELATQKSLILLKHLEDTKTELETIDFETKKKALEDQYKEDVIAVAIAIDEHFEKNK
;
A
#
# COMPACT_ATOMS: atom_id res chain seq x y z
N MET A 1 -12.27 9.98 -14.38
CA MET A 1 -10.82 10.30 -14.41
C MET A 1 -10.12 9.41 -13.40
N PRO A 2 -9.07 8.68 -13.78
CA PRO A 2 -8.31 7.79 -12.89
C PRO A 2 -7.73 8.50 -11.66
N ASP A 3 -7.46 9.81 -11.76
CA ASP A 3 -6.92 10.63 -10.65
C ASP A 3 -7.81 10.65 -9.41
N ASN A 4 -9.15 10.72 -9.59
CA ASN A 4 -10.10 10.69 -8.49
C ASN A 4 -10.13 9.30 -7.79
N ALA A 5 -9.99 8.22 -8.56
CA ALA A 5 -9.94 6.88 -7.98
C ALA A 5 -8.65 6.65 -7.16
N LEU A 6 -7.52 7.17 -7.64
CA LEU A 6 -6.25 7.10 -6.93
C LEU A 6 -6.28 7.93 -5.64
N GLU A 7 -6.84 9.14 -5.69
CA GLU A 7 -7.00 10.01 -4.52
C GLU A 7 -7.85 9.35 -3.43
N VAL A 8 -8.99 8.76 -3.81
CA VAL A 8 -9.87 8.03 -2.88
C VAL A 8 -9.15 6.84 -2.25
N VAL A 9 -8.38 6.07 -3.02
CA VAL A 9 -7.62 4.94 -2.48
C VAL A 9 -6.51 5.42 -1.55
N ASN A 10 -5.80 6.50 -1.89
CA ASN A 10 -4.76 7.08 -1.02
C ASN A 10 -5.34 7.57 0.31
N GLN A 11 -6.52 8.20 0.29
CA GLN A 11 -7.21 8.59 1.52
C GLN A 11 -7.54 7.36 2.39
N LYS A 12 -8.12 6.32 1.79
CA LYS A 12 -8.43 5.07 2.52
C LYS A 12 -7.19 4.39 3.08
N ILE A 13 -6.08 4.41 2.34
CA ILE A 13 -4.78 3.89 2.83
C ILE A 13 -4.38 4.65 4.08
N GLN A 14 -4.48 5.99 4.08
CA GLN A 14 -4.13 6.77 5.26
C GLN A 14 -5.05 6.45 6.45
N GLU A 15 -6.37 6.45 6.24
CA GLU A 15 -7.33 6.10 7.30
C GLU A 15 -7.06 4.69 7.89
N GLN A 16 -6.60 3.75 7.05
CA GLN A 16 -6.24 2.40 7.47
C GLN A 16 -4.93 2.37 8.25
N LEU A 17 -3.93 3.18 7.87
CA LEU A 17 -2.67 3.33 8.61
C LEU A 17 -2.92 3.97 9.99
N ASP A 18 -3.67 5.07 10.05
CA ASP A 18 -4.08 5.72 11.30
C ASP A 18 -4.75 4.72 12.25
N ARG A 19 -5.59 3.83 11.70
CA ARG A 19 -6.25 2.78 12.49
C ARG A 19 -5.27 1.73 13.00
N ILE A 20 -4.30 1.30 12.18
CA ILE A 20 -3.24 0.37 12.61
C ILE A 20 -2.44 1.01 13.75
N TYR A 21 -1.97 2.26 13.59
CA TYR A 21 -1.23 2.97 14.62
C TYR A 21 -2.02 3.11 15.92
N LYS A 22 -3.31 3.46 15.83
CA LYS A 22 -4.18 3.52 17.01
C LYS A 22 -4.29 2.17 17.73
N LEU A 23 -4.40 1.05 17.00
CA LEU A 23 -4.46 -0.28 17.61
C LEU A 23 -3.13 -0.68 18.26
N LEU A 24 -2.01 -0.26 17.66
CA LEU A 24 -0.67 -0.42 18.23
C LEU A 24 -0.54 0.36 19.54
N ASP A 25 -0.96 1.63 19.56
CA ASP A 25 -0.94 2.49 20.76
C ASP A 25 -1.85 1.97 21.87
N GLU A 26 -3.02 1.43 21.51
CA GLU A 26 -3.95 0.81 22.45
C GLU A 26 -3.51 -0.60 22.91
N ASN A 27 -2.33 -1.06 22.47
CA ASN A 27 -1.77 -2.39 22.74
C ASN A 27 -2.79 -3.52 22.51
N LYS A 28 -3.54 -3.42 21.40
CA LYS A 28 -4.61 -4.37 21.07
C LYS A 28 -4.02 -5.70 20.62
N ASN A 29 -4.82 -6.75 20.81
CA ASN A 29 -4.45 -8.12 20.44
C ASN A 29 -3.99 -8.21 18.98
N ALA A 30 -2.89 -8.94 18.75
CA ALA A 30 -2.28 -9.18 17.43
C ALA A 30 -3.27 -9.65 16.35
N ASN A 31 -4.33 -10.37 16.72
CA ASN A 31 -5.37 -10.81 15.78
C ASN A 31 -6.10 -9.62 15.13
N PHE A 32 -6.34 -8.53 15.85
CA PHE A 32 -6.96 -7.32 15.28
C PHE A 32 -6.00 -6.62 14.32
N LEU A 33 -4.73 -6.50 14.72
CA LEU A 33 -3.69 -5.91 13.87
C LEU A 33 -3.48 -6.70 12.58
N GLN A 34 -3.56 -8.04 12.64
CA GLN A 34 -3.50 -8.88 11.45
C GLN A 34 -4.66 -8.61 10.48
N VAL A 35 -5.88 -8.38 10.99
CA VAL A 35 -7.05 -8.05 10.16
C VAL A 35 -6.89 -6.67 9.52
N GLU A 36 -6.44 -5.67 10.29
CA GLU A 36 -6.22 -4.33 9.75
C GLU A 36 -5.06 -4.28 8.75
N TYR A 37 -4.00 -5.04 8.98
CA TYR A 37 -2.90 -5.18 8.01
C TYR A 37 -3.37 -5.83 6.71
N LYS A 38 -4.23 -6.86 6.75
CA LYS A 38 -4.83 -7.45 5.53
C LYS A 38 -5.61 -6.41 4.73
N ARG A 39 -6.40 -5.56 5.40
CA ARG A 39 -7.14 -4.47 4.74
C ARG A 39 -6.20 -3.44 4.12
N TYR A 40 -5.09 -3.11 4.79
CA TYR A 40 -4.06 -2.26 4.22
C TYR A 40 -3.48 -2.88 2.93
N VAL A 41 -3.14 -4.17 2.94
CA VAL A 41 -2.62 -4.88 1.74
C VAL A 41 -3.65 -4.87 0.59
N GLU A 42 -4.94 -5.05 0.88
CA GLU A 42 -6.01 -4.95 -0.11
C GLU A 42 -6.05 -3.56 -0.76
N LEU A 43 -5.91 -2.49 0.02
CA LEU A 43 -5.88 -1.12 -0.48
C LEU A 43 -4.59 -0.82 -1.28
N ALA A 44 -3.44 -1.27 -0.82
CA ALA A 44 -2.17 -1.16 -1.54
C ALA A 44 -2.24 -1.90 -2.89
N THR A 45 -2.91 -3.06 -2.93
CA THR A 45 -3.17 -3.81 -4.17
C THR A 45 -4.06 -3.01 -5.12
N GLN A 46 -5.14 -2.40 -4.62
CA GLN A 46 -6.01 -1.53 -5.41
C GLN A 46 -5.25 -0.34 -6.01
N LYS A 47 -4.41 0.34 -5.21
CA LYS A 47 -3.54 1.43 -5.67
C LYS A 47 -2.62 0.96 -6.80
N SER A 48 -1.95 -0.17 -6.62
CA SER A 48 -1.05 -0.76 -7.62
C SER A 48 -1.79 -1.05 -8.94
N LEU A 49 -2.98 -1.64 -8.88
CA LEU A 49 -3.79 -1.93 -10.07
C LEU A 49 -4.25 -0.65 -10.81
N ILE A 50 -4.60 0.41 -10.08
CA ILE A 50 -4.97 1.71 -10.69
C ILE A 50 -3.76 2.30 -11.42
N LEU A 51 -2.59 2.30 -10.78
CA LEU A 51 -1.36 2.84 -11.35
C LEU A 51 -0.89 2.04 -12.58
N LEU A 52 -0.97 0.70 -12.51
CA LEU A 52 -0.66 -0.18 -13.64
C LEU A 52 -1.59 0.07 -14.82
N LYS A 53 -2.91 0.19 -14.57
CA LYS A 53 -3.87 0.52 -15.62
C LYS A 53 -3.57 1.87 -16.27
N HIS A 54 -3.24 2.89 -15.47
CA HIS A 54 -2.88 4.20 -16.02
C HIS A 54 -1.58 4.15 -16.84
N LEU A 55 -0.60 3.34 -16.41
CA LEU A 55 0.62 3.09 -17.16
C LEU A 55 0.33 2.35 -18.48
N GLU A 56 -0.59 1.39 -18.48
CA GLU A 56 -1.04 0.67 -19.67
C GLU A 56 -1.78 1.60 -20.65
N ASP A 57 -2.65 2.47 -20.14
CA ASP A 57 -3.39 3.46 -20.95
C ASP A 57 -2.44 4.46 -21.62
N THR A 58 -1.28 4.77 -21.00
CA THR A 58 -0.25 5.66 -21.54
C THR A 58 0.85 4.94 -22.32
N LYS A 59 0.75 3.62 -22.49
CA LYS A 59 1.78 2.79 -23.14
C LYS A 59 2.08 3.22 -24.57
N THR A 60 1.08 3.69 -25.32
CA THR A 60 1.26 4.16 -26.70
C THR A 60 2.14 5.40 -26.81
N GLU A 61 2.31 6.14 -25.72
CA GLU A 61 3.11 7.37 -25.63
C GLU A 61 4.51 7.11 -25.05
N LEU A 62 4.80 5.88 -24.61
CA LEU A 62 6.06 5.50 -23.98
C LEU A 62 6.86 4.56 -24.88
N GLU A 63 8.18 4.71 -24.85
CA GLU A 63 9.07 3.68 -25.39
C GLU A 63 8.94 2.38 -24.58
N THR A 64 9.07 1.22 -25.23
CA THR A 64 8.91 -0.10 -24.58
C THR A 64 9.82 -0.27 -23.35
N ILE A 65 11.05 0.25 -23.41
CA ILE A 65 12.02 0.16 -22.30
C ILE A 65 11.54 0.99 -21.09
N ASP A 66 11.00 2.18 -21.34
CA ASP A 66 10.48 3.07 -20.30
C ASP A 66 9.23 2.48 -19.65
N PHE A 67 8.35 1.85 -20.42
CA PHE A 67 7.17 1.17 -19.90
C PHE A 67 7.55 0.04 -18.92
N GLU A 68 8.44 -0.87 -19.32
CA GLU A 68 8.85 -1.99 -18.45
C GLU A 68 9.58 -1.51 -17.19
N THR A 69 10.38 -0.44 -17.31
CA THR A 69 11.07 0.17 -16.17
C THR A 69 10.08 0.77 -15.17
N LYS A 70 9.09 1.53 -15.66
CA LYS A 70 8.04 2.11 -14.81
C LYS A 70 7.15 1.03 -14.18
N LYS A 71 6.82 -0.01 -14.93
CA LYS A 71 6.04 -1.15 -14.42
C LYS A 71 6.78 -1.83 -13.27
N LYS A 72 8.07 -2.13 -13.45
CA LYS A 72 8.89 -2.72 -12.40
C LYS A 72 8.98 -1.81 -11.16
N ALA A 73 9.14 -0.50 -11.35
CA ALA A 73 9.17 0.45 -10.25
C ALA A 73 7.85 0.45 -9.44
N LEU A 74 6.69 0.32 -10.11
CA LEU A 74 5.40 0.20 -9.43
C LEU A 74 5.28 -1.11 -8.63
N GLU A 75 5.74 -2.23 -9.19
CA GLU A 75 5.75 -3.52 -8.51
C GLU A 75 6.68 -3.52 -7.28
N ASP A 76 7.83 -2.89 -7.39
CA ASP A 76 8.79 -2.79 -6.29
C ASP A 76 8.28 -1.82 -5.20
N GLN A 77 7.70 -0.69 -5.57
CA GLN A 77 7.06 0.23 -4.61
C GLN A 77 5.92 -0.45 -3.84
N TYR A 78 5.09 -1.26 -4.50
CA TYR A 78 4.04 -2.02 -3.83
C TYR A 78 4.62 -2.98 -2.77
N LYS A 79 5.71 -3.68 -3.10
CA LYS A 79 6.37 -4.59 -2.13
C LYS A 79 6.94 -3.80 -0.95
N GLU A 80 7.61 -2.68 -1.22
CA GLU A 80 8.15 -1.81 -0.18
C GLU A 80 7.06 -1.29 0.75
N ASP A 81 5.96 -0.77 0.21
CA ASP A 81 4.81 -0.26 0.97
C ASP A 81 4.22 -1.35 1.90
N VAL A 82 4.12 -2.59 1.43
CA VAL A 82 3.59 -3.71 2.21
C VAL A 82 4.56 -4.16 3.30
N ILE A 83 5.84 -4.33 2.96
CA ILE A 83 6.88 -4.78 3.88
C ILE A 83 7.14 -3.74 4.97
N ALA A 84 7.20 -2.46 4.63
CA ALA A 84 7.47 -1.38 5.59
C ALA A 84 6.44 -1.35 6.73
N VAL A 85 5.15 -1.54 6.41
CA VAL A 85 4.09 -1.59 7.42
C VAL A 85 4.18 -2.84 8.28
N ALA A 86 4.50 -4.00 7.70
CA ALA A 86 4.71 -5.22 8.47
C ALA A 86 5.87 -5.08 9.47
N ILE A 87 7.01 -4.52 9.03
CA ILE A 87 8.17 -4.25 9.89
C ILE A 87 7.78 -3.28 11.01
N ALA A 88 7.06 -2.20 10.70
CA ALA A 88 6.63 -1.23 11.72
C ALA A 88 5.72 -1.87 12.79
N ILE A 89 4.83 -2.78 12.40
CA ILE A 89 4.00 -3.54 13.33
C ILE A 89 4.86 -4.46 14.21
N ASP A 90 5.80 -5.21 13.60
CA ASP A 90 6.66 -6.15 14.33
C ASP A 90 7.59 -5.42 15.33
N GLU A 91 8.22 -4.31 14.91
CA GLU A 91 9.06 -3.48 15.79
C GLU A 91 8.28 -2.95 16.99
N HIS A 92 7.01 -2.60 16.81
CA HIS A 92 6.17 -2.14 17.91
C HIS A 92 5.90 -3.26 18.92
N PHE A 93 5.69 -4.50 18.46
CA PHE A 93 5.55 -5.64 19.36
C PHE A 93 6.84 -5.98 20.10
N GLU A 94 8.00 -5.83 19.47
CA GLU A 94 9.30 -6.06 20.12
C GLU A 94 9.60 -5.02 21.20
N LYS A 95 9.27 -3.74 20.97
CA LYS A 95 9.49 -2.64 21.94
C LYS A 95 8.59 -2.73 23.17
N ASN A 96 7.45 -3.41 23.08
CA ASN A 96 6.45 -3.51 24.14
C ASN A 96 6.45 -4.88 24.88
N LYS A 97 7.47 -5.72 24.65
CA LYS A 97 7.76 -6.92 25.46
C LYS A 97 8.61 -6.58 26.68
#